data_AF-A0A9N9XBU0-F1
#
_entry.id   AF-A0A9N9XBU0-F1
#
_cell.length_a   1.000
_cell.length_b   1.000
_cell.length_c   1.000
_cell.angle_alpha   90.00
_cell.angle_beta   90.00
_cell.angle_gamma   90.00
#
_symmetry.space_group_name_H-M   'P 1'
#
loop_
_entity.id
_entity.type
_entity.pdbx_description
1 polymer ?
#
loop_
_entity_poly.entity_id
_entity_poly.type
_entity_poly.pdbx_seq_one_letter_code
_entity_poly.pdbx_strand_id
1 'polypeptide(L)'
;MIISKENITGANLYVNQMRIEHVSQYSYLGTKINESWDNTQEIKCRIGKAKSAFLTVSSVFKSRVLSASVWSRNMDIESGNSIKTSGF
;
A
#
# COMPACT_ATOMS: atom_id res chain seq x y z
N MET A 1 -2.45 29.57 3.16
CA MET A 1 -1.89 29.28 1.83
C MET A 1 -1.78 30.60 1.10
N ILE A 2 -0.57 31.07 0.77
CA ILE A 2 -0.41 32.27 -0.06
C ILE A 2 -0.49 31.81 -1.51
N ILE A 3 -1.52 32.26 -2.24
CA ILE A 3 -1.71 31.94 -3.65
C ILE A 3 -1.50 33.24 -4.41
N SER A 4 -0.37 33.35 -5.09
CA SER A 4 -0.07 34.46 -5.99
C SER A 4 -0.18 33.97 -7.44
N LYS A 5 -0.70 34.83 -8.33
CA LYS A 5 -0.66 34.58 -9.78
C LYS A 5 0.74 34.75 -10.37
N GLU A 6 1.62 35.44 -9.65
CA GLU A 6 2.98 35.72 -10.09
C GLU A 6 3.98 34.83 -9.35
N ASN A 7 5.00 34.35 -10.07
CA ASN A 7 6.07 33.56 -9.49
C ASN A 7 6.99 34.48 -8.69
N ILE A 8 6.71 34.61 -7.39
CA ILE A 8 7.50 35.45 -6.48
C ILE A 8 8.73 34.64 -6.07
N THR A 9 9.80 34.74 -6.86
CA THR A 9 11.10 34.16 -6.51
C THR A 9 11.65 34.87 -5.27
N GLY A 10 11.85 34.12 -4.18
CA GLY A 10 12.43 34.64 -2.93
C GLY A 10 11.45 35.11 -1.86
N ALA A 11 10.16 34.76 -1.97
CA ALA A 11 9.20 34.99 -0.89
C ALA A 11 9.61 34.19 0.37
N ASN A 12 10.02 34.89 1.42
CA ASN A 12 10.37 34.28 2.70
C ASN A 12 9.24 34.48 3.70
N LEU A 13 8.85 33.39 4.37
CA LEU A 13 7.88 33.43 5.46
C LEU A 13 8.62 33.58 6.78
N TYR A 14 8.10 34.43 7.66
CA TYR A 14 8.64 34.64 9.01
C TYR A 14 7.56 34.37 10.04
N VAL A 15 7.90 33.63 11.10
CA VAL A 15 7.06 33.40 12.29
C VAL A 15 7.88 33.82 13.49
N ASN A 16 7.40 34.77 14.29
CA ASN A 16 8.12 35.30 15.45
C ASN A 16 9.57 35.71 15.11
N GLN A 17 9.74 36.45 14.00
CA GLN A 17 11.06 36.87 13.47
C GLN A 17 11.98 35.72 13.00
N MET A 18 11.52 34.46 13.04
CA MET A 18 12.25 33.29 12.53
C MET A 18 11.82 32.97 11.10
N ARG A 19 12.79 32.84 10.20
CA ARG A 19 12.55 32.45 8.81
C ARG A 19 12.12 30.98 8.75
N ILE A 20 11.02 30.70 8.08
CA ILE A 20 10.60 29.33 7.76
C ILE A 20 11.43 28.84 6.58
N GLU A 21 12.04 27.67 6.72
CA GLU A 21 12.77 27.01 5.65
C GLU A 21 11.82 26.45 4.59
N HIS A 22 12.24 26.51 3.34
CA HIS A 22 11.51 25.91 2.23
C HIS A 22 11.73 24.39 2.25
N VAL A 23 10.63 23.62 2.30
CA VAL A 23 10.65 22.16 2.31
C VAL A 23 10.14 21.63 0.97
N SER A 24 10.98 20.93 0.22
CA SER A 24 10.65 20.39 -1.11
C SER A 24 9.79 19.12 -1.06
N GLN A 25 9.86 18.36 0.04
CA GLN A 25 9.06 17.16 0.26
C GLN A 25 8.75 16.96 1.74
N TYR A 26 7.49 16.62 2.04
CA TYR A 26 7.06 16.27 3.39
C TYR A 26 6.10 15.08 3.38
N SER A 27 5.92 14.46 4.55
CA SER A 27 4.96 13.37 4.74
C SER A 27 3.76 13.87 5.51
N TYR A 28 2.57 13.72 4.94
CA TYR A 28 1.31 14.11 5.54
C TYR A 28 0.33 12.94 5.48
N LEU A 29 -0.12 12.47 6.65
CA LEU A 29 -1.05 11.34 6.79
C LEU A 29 -0.61 10.07 6.01
N GLY A 30 0.71 9.85 5.91
CA GLY A 30 1.29 8.73 5.17
C GLY A 30 1.48 8.95 3.67
N THR A 31 1.04 10.10 3.14
CA THR A 31 1.24 10.53 1.75
C THR A 31 2.48 11.39 1.65
N LYS A 32 3.35 11.11 0.66
CA LYS A 32 4.51 11.97 0.36
C LYS A 32 4.07 13.08 -0.60
N ILE A 33 4.07 14.31 -0.11
CA ILE A 33 3.74 15.49 -0.90
C ILE A 33 5.06 16.13 -1.36
N ASN A 34 5.18 16.39 -2.65
CA ASN A 34 6.30 17.10 -3.26
C ASN A 34 5.86 18.48 -3.76
N GLU A 35 6.85 19.33 -4.02
CA GLU A 35 6.64 20.68 -4.54
C GLU A 35 5.90 20.71 -5.89
N SER A 36 6.11 19.68 -6.73
CA SER A 36 5.44 19.53 -8.02
C SER A 36 4.00 19.01 -7.93
N TRP A 37 3.47 18.77 -6.72
CA TRP A 37 2.17 18.14 -6.47
C TRP A 37 1.94 16.83 -7.27
N ASP A 38 3.03 16.15 -7.65
CA ASP A 38 3.00 14.94 -8.46
C ASP A 38 2.97 13.69 -7.59
N ASN A 39 1.89 12.93 -7.72
CA ASN A 39 1.69 11.68 -6.99
C ASN A 39 2.43 10.47 -7.62
N THR A 40 3.04 10.63 -8.80
CA THR A 40 3.70 9.52 -9.53
C THR A 40 4.77 8.84 -8.70
N GLN A 41 5.59 9.62 -7.97
CA GLN A 41 6.63 9.07 -7.09
C GLN A 41 6.04 8.21 -5.98
N GLU A 42 4.95 8.67 -5.38
CA GLU A 42 4.28 7.95 -4.32
C GLU A 42 3.64 6.65 -4.83
N ILE A 43 2.97 6.70 -5.98
CA ILE A 43 2.38 5.52 -6.64
C ILE A 43 3.47 4.47 -6.89
N LYS A 44 4.61 4.88 -7.48
CA LYS A 44 5.75 3.99 -7.71
C LYS A 44 6.27 3.38 -6.41
N CYS A 45 6.37 4.19 -5.34
CA CYS A 45 6.80 3.71 -4.02
C CYS A 45 5.82 2.66 -3.45
N ARG A 46 4.51 2.92 -3.51
CA ARG A 46 3.47 2.00 -3.03
C ARG A 46 3.49 0.68 -3.82
N ILE A 47 3.65 0.74 -5.14
CA ILE A 47 3.81 -0.46 -5.99
C ILE A 47 5.06 -1.26 -5.56
N GLY A 48 6.18 -0.58 -5.34
CA GLY A 48 7.41 -1.23 -4.87
C GLY A 48 7.23 -1.93 -3.52
N LYS A 49 6.59 -1.26 -2.56
CA LYS A 49 6.26 -1.84 -1.24
C LYS A 49 5.35 -3.07 -1.37
N ALA A 50 4.29 -2.97 -2.17
CA ALA A 50 3.38 -4.08 -2.40
C ALA A 50 4.09 -5.29 -3.04
N LYS A 51 4.94 -5.06 -4.04
CA LYS A 51 5.76 -6.10 -4.67
C LYS A 51 6.69 -6.76 -3.66
N SER A 52 7.40 -5.98 -2.86
CA SER A 52 8.29 -6.51 -1.83
C SER A 52 7.54 -7.35 -0.80
N ALA A 53 6.42 -6.85 -0.27
CA ALA A 53 5.58 -7.60 0.66
C ALA A 53 5.07 -8.91 0.05
N PHE A 54 4.59 -8.86 -1.21
CA PHE A 54 4.14 -10.06 -1.92
C PHE A 54 5.26 -11.09 -2.06
N LEU A 55 6.46 -10.66 -2.46
CA LEU A 55 7.62 -11.55 -2.58
C LEU A 55 8.00 -12.17 -1.23
N THR A 56 7.96 -11.40 -0.14
CA THR A 56 8.19 -11.93 1.21
C THR A 56 7.18 -13.02 1.58
N VAL A 57 5.89 -12.82 1.27
CA VAL A 57 4.84 -13.81 1.56
C VAL A 57 4.81 -14.95 0.53
N SER A 58 5.48 -14.81 -0.61
CA SER A 58 5.50 -15.84 -1.66
C SER A 58 6.09 -17.19 -1.20
N SER A 59 7.01 -17.17 -0.23
CA SER A 59 7.56 -18.40 0.38
C SER A 59 6.50 -19.17 1.17
N VAL A 60 5.59 -18.46 1.84
CA VAL A 60 4.46 -19.04 2.55
C VAL A 60 3.53 -19.71 1.54
N PHE A 61 3.13 -19.00 0.48
CA PHE A 61 2.26 -19.56 -0.58
C PHE A 61 2.85 -20.78 -1.29
N LYS A 62 4.18 -20.84 -1.42
CA LYS A 62 4.89 -21.99 -2.03
C LYS A 62 5.15 -23.13 -1.04
N SER A 63 4.83 -22.95 0.23
CA SER A 63 5.07 -23.99 1.24
C SER A 63 4.09 -25.15 1.06
N ARG A 64 4.58 -26.38 1.25
CA ARG A 64 3.76 -27.60 1.23
C ARG A 64 2.66 -27.62 2.29
N VAL A 65 2.79 -26.81 3.34
CA VAL A 65 1.81 -26.69 4.42
C VAL A 65 0.49 -26.15 3.89
N LEU A 66 0.54 -25.10 3.06
CA LEU A 66 -0.65 -24.55 2.45
C LEU A 66 -1.24 -25.49 1.39
N SER A 67 -0.40 -26.14 0.56
CA SER A 67 -0.90 -27.10 -0.44
C SER A 67 -1.60 -28.31 0.20
N ALA A 68 -1.05 -28.85 1.29
CA ALA A 68 -1.67 -29.95 2.02
C ALA A 68 -3.01 -29.52 2.66
N SER A 69 -3.07 -28.33 3.27
CA SER A 69 -4.29 -27.81 3.90
C SER A 69 -5.43 -27.50 2.91
N VAL A 70 -5.10 -27.12 1.66
CA VAL A 70 -6.07 -26.91 0.59
C VAL A 70 -6.55 -28.27 0.04
N TRP A 71 -5.63 -29.22 -0.11
CA TRP A 71 -5.97 -30.57 -0.55
C TRP A 71 -6.88 -31.30 0.43
N SER A 72 -6.57 -31.27 1.73
CA SER A 72 -7.43 -31.85 2.77
C SER A 72 -8.83 -31.23 2.79
N ARG A 73 -8.93 -29.90 2.67
CA ARG A 73 -10.23 -29.22 2.57
C ARG A 73 -11.02 -29.61 1.32
N ASN A 74 -10.36 -29.80 0.19
CA ASN A 74 -11.03 -30.26 -1.03
C ASN A 74 -11.52 -31.72 -0.89
N MET A 75 -10.77 -32.58 -0.20
CA MET A 75 -11.18 -33.95 0.12
C MET A 75 -12.36 -34.01 1.10
N ASP A 76 -12.43 -33.10 2.07
CA ASP A 76 -13.59 -32.96 2.97
C ASP A 76 -14.86 -32.49 2.22
N ILE A 77 -14.69 -31.66 1.17
CA ILE A 77 -15.79 -31.22 0.31
C ILE A 77 -16.29 -32.36 -0.59
N GLU A 78 -15.39 -33.18 -1.13
CA GLU A 78 -15.77 -34.33 -1.97
C GLU A 78 -16.45 -35.45 -1.16
N SER A 79 -16.03 -35.67 0.09
CA SER A 79 -16.66 -36.63 1.00
C SER A 79 -18.01 -36.15 1.57
N GLY A 80 -18.24 -34.83 1.62
CA GLY A 80 -19.50 -34.22 2.07
C GLY A 80 -20.69 -34.34 1.11
N ASN A 81 -20.48 -34.79 -0.14
CA ASN A 81 -21.54 -34.91 -1.14
C ASN A 81 -22.14 -36.34 -1.27
N SER A 82 -21.70 -37.29 -0.43
CA SER A 82 -22.20 -38.67 -0.44
C SER A 82 -23.18 -39.01 0.69
N ILE A 83 -23.58 -38.04 1.54
CA ILE A 83 -24.54 -38.28 2.63
C ILE A 83 -25.86 -37.53 2.39
N LYS A 84 -26.49 -37.74 1.23
CA LYS A 84 -27.93 -37.52 1.04
C LYS A 84 -28.46 -38.51 0.01
N THR A 85 -28.93 -39.66 0.47
CA THR A 85 -30.20 -40.34 0.11
C THR A 85 -30.13 -41.83 0.44
N SER A 86 -30.40 -42.19 1.70
CA SER A 86 -31.04 -43.47 2.00
C SER A 86 -32.40 -43.15 2.58
N GLY A 87 -33.40 -43.12 1.70
CA GLY A 87 -34.80 -43.27 2.09
C GLY A 87 -35.08 -44.72 2.45
N PHE A 88 -36.12 -44.87 3.26
CA PHE A 88 -36.67 -46.06 3.93
C PHE A 88 -35.99 -46.44 5.25
#